data_AF-A0A2E3MPK3-F1
#
_entry.id   AF-A0A2E3MPK3-F1
#
_cell.length_a   1.000
_cell.length_b   1.000
_cell.length_c   1.000
_cell.angle_alpha   90.00
_cell.angle_beta   90.00
_cell.angle_gamma   90.00
#
_symmetry.space_group_name_H-M   'P 1'
#
loop_
_entity.id
_entity.type
_entity.pdbx_description
1 polymer ?
#
loop_
_entity_poly.entity_id
_entity_poly.type
_entity_poly.pdbx_seq_one_letter_code
_entity_poly.pdbx_strand_id
1 'polypeptide(L)' 'MTEPNNPRESSAADEFQQAGQQESLNLVQEFLLFVRENKKWWLIPILLVFGLVGLLVMFGSTGAAPFVYTLF' A
#
# COMPACT_ATOMS: atom_id res chain seq x y z
N MET A 1 -13.38 -29.34 51.34
CA MET A 1 -14.02 -28.11 50.83
C MET A 1 -14.15 -28.25 49.33
N THR A 2 -15.36 -28.33 48.78
CA THR A 2 -15.64 -28.31 47.33
C THR A 2 -15.92 -26.87 46.92
N GLU A 3 -15.16 -26.31 45.98
CA GLU A 3 -15.43 -25.00 45.38
C GLU A 3 -16.79 -24.99 44.67
N PRO A 4 -17.59 -23.92 44.79
CA PRO A 4 -18.83 -23.78 44.04
C PRO A 4 -18.54 -23.41 42.59
N ASN A 5 -18.89 -24.31 41.67
CA ASN A 5 -18.89 -24.07 40.23
C ASN A 5 -19.94 -23.00 39.88
N ASN A 6 -19.51 -21.74 39.67
CA ASN A 6 -20.36 -20.61 39.33
C ASN A 6 -20.30 -20.33 37.81
N PRO A 7 -21.35 -20.70 37.03
CA PRO A 7 -21.31 -20.63 35.56
C PRO A 7 -21.23 -19.21 34.96
N ARG A 8 -21.40 -18.15 35.77
CA ARG A 8 -21.35 -16.77 35.30
C ARG A 8 -19.94 -16.21 35.13
N GLU A 9 -18.94 -16.75 35.83
CA GLU A 9 -17.56 -16.29 35.71
C GLU A 9 -16.85 -16.85 34.47
N SER A 10 -17.18 -18.09 34.06
CA SER A 10 -16.67 -18.68 32.80
C SER A 10 -17.10 -17.84 31.60
N SER A 11 -18.39 -17.46 31.50
CA SER A 11 -18.93 -16.76 30.33
C SER A 11 -18.26 -15.40 30.05
N ALA A 12 -17.94 -14.62 31.10
CA ALA A 12 -17.30 -13.32 30.93
C ALA A 12 -15.81 -13.46 30.56
N ALA A 13 -15.12 -14.47 31.11
CA ALA A 13 -13.75 -14.80 30.74
C ALA A 13 -13.65 -15.35 29.31
N ASP A 14 -14.62 -16.18 28.91
CA ASP A 14 -14.74 -16.76 27.57
C ASP A 14 -15.01 -15.68 26.51
N GLU A 15 -15.89 -14.70 26.77
CA GLU A 15 -16.14 -13.56 25.88
C GLU A 15 -14.90 -12.68 25.68
N PHE A 16 -14.14 -12.43 26.75
CA PHE A 16 -12.91 -11.64 26.69
C PHE A 16 -11.81 -12.37 25.90
N GLN A 17 -11.74 -13.69 26.04
CA GLN A 17 -10.79 -14.53 25.30
C GLN A 17 -11.19 -14.69 23.82
N GLN A 18 -12.48 -14.56 23.49
CA GLN A 18 -12.99 -14.56 22.11
C GLN A 18 -12.73 -13.24 21.39
N ALA A 19 -12.74 -12.11 22.11
CA ALA A 19 -12.48 -10.79 21.53
C ALA A 19 -11.06 -10.66 20.93
N GLY A 20 -10.08 -11.38 21.47
CA GLY A 20 -8.70 -11.42 20.97
C GLY A 20 -8.41 -12.50 19.91
N GLN A 21 -9.36 -13.40 19.63
CA GLN A 21 -9.23 -14.46 18.62
C GLN A 21 -9.64 -14.00 17.22
N GLN A 22 -9.94 -12.71 17.03
CA GLN A 22 -10.10 -12.17 15.68
C GLN A 22 -8.77 -12.36 14.94
N GLU A 23 -8.84 -13.17 13.88
CA GLU A 23 -7.72 -13.50 13.02
C GLU A 23 -7.17 -12.19 12.46
N SER A 24 -6.10 -11.69 13.09
CA SER A 24 -5.45 -10.46 12.64
C SER A 24 -4.94 -10.74 11.23
N LEU A 25 -5.45 -9.97 10.27
CA LEU A 25 -4.91 -10.00 8.92
C LEU A 25 -3.40 -9.81 9.05
N ASN A 26 -2.63 -10.75 8.52
CA ASN A 26 -1.18 -10.69 8.61
C ASN A 26 -0.70 -9.32 8.12
N LEU A 27 0.20 -8.67 8.85
CA LEU A 27 0.73 -7.34 8.49
C LEU A 27 1.23 -7.27 7.03
N VAL A 28 1.76 -8.38 6.53
CA VAL A 28 2.21 -8.53 5.13
C VAL A 28 1.04 -8.43 4.14
N GLN A 29 -0.11 -9.00 4.48
CA GLN A 29 -1.31 -9.01 3.65
C GLN A 29 -1.97 -7.63 3.61
N GLU A 30 -2.03 -6.92 4.74
CA GLU A 30 -2.46 -5.52 4.79
C GLU A 30 -1.53 -4.61 3.99
N PHE A 31 -0.21 -4.83 4.10
CA PHE A 31 0.77 -4.08 3.32
C PHE A 31 0.62 -4.32 1.81
N LEU A 32 0.41 -5.57 1.38
CA LEU A 32 0.19 -5.88 -0.04
C LEU A 32 -1.11 -5.26 -0.58
N LEU A 33 -2.17 -5.24 0.23
CA LEU A 33 -3.42 -4.56 -0.09
C LEU A 33 -3.19 -3.05 -0.24
N PHE A 34 -2.46 -2.44 0.68
CA PHE A 34 -2.09 -1.03 0.64
C PHE A 34 -1.25 -0.68 -0.59
N VAL A 35 -0.23 -1.48 -0.90
CA VAL A 35 0.60 -1.31 -2.10
C VAL A 35 -0.27 -1.40 -3.35
N ARG A 36 -1.16 -2.38 -3.44
CA ARG A 36 -2.08 -2.59 -4.58
C ARG A 36 -2.99 -1.38 -4.80
N GLU A 37 -3.51 -0.78 -3.74
CA GLU A 37 -4.40 0.39 -3.80
C GLU A 37 -3.64 1.65 -4.27
N ASN A 38 -2.39 1.83 -3.81
CA ASN A 38 -1.59 3.01 -4.13
C ASN A 38 -0.88 2.95 -5.50
N LYS A 39 -0.80 1.77 -6.15
CA LYS A 39 -0.04 1.61 -7.41
C LYS A 39 -0.47 2.60 -8.49
N LYS A 40 -1.76 2.91 -8.62
CA LYS A 40 -2.25 3.82 -9.68
C LYS A 40 -1.71 5.24 -9.52
N TRP A 41 -1.75 5.78 -8.30
CA TRP A 41 -1.27 7.13 -8.01
C TRP A 41 0.25 7.27 -8.14
N TRP A 42 1.01 6.20 -7.87
CA TRP A 42 2.47 6.22 -7.98
C TRP A 42 2.96 5.91 -9.41
N LEU A 43 2.21 5.11 -10.17
CA LEU A 43 2.57 4.73 -11.54
C LEU A 43 2.30 5.86 -12.53
N ILE A 44 1.23 6.64 -12.33
CA ILE A 44 0.88 7.80 -13.18
C ILE A 44 2.04 8.79 -13.34
N PRO A 45 2.66 9.33 -12.27
CA PRO A 45 3.75 10.31 -12.41
C PRO A 45 4.98 9.73 -13.09
N ILE A 46 5.31 8.46 -12.83
CA ILE A 46 6.43 7.77 -13.49
C ILE A 46 6.15 7.64 -14.99
N LEU A 47 4.99 7.11 -15.37
CA LEU A 47 4.61 6.97 -16.77
C LEU A 47 4.52 8.32 -17.48
N LEU A 48 4.07 9.37 -16.79
CA LEU A 48 4.00 10.72 -17.33
C LEU A 48 5.40 11.24 -17.65
N VAL A 49 6.36 11.14 -16.71
CA VAL A 49 7.75 11.57 -16.95
C VAL A 49 8.40 10.76 -18.06
N PHE A 50 8.24 9.42 -18.08
CA PHE A 50 8.76 8.58 -19.15
C PHE A 50 8.14 8.94 -20.51
N GLY A 51 6.83 9.22 -20.55
CA GLY A 51 6.15 9.70 -21.74
C GLY A 51 6.69 11.05 -22.19
N LEU A 52 6.88 12.00 -21.27
CA LEU A 52 7.45 13.31 -21.56
C LEU A 52 8.87 13.20 -22.13
N VAL A 53 9.71 12.36 -21.54
CA VAL A 53 11.08 12.11 -22.00
C VAL A 53 11.08 11.46 -23.39
N GLY A 54 10.23 10.45 -23.61
CA GLY A 54 10.09 9.82 -24.93
C GLY A 54 9.64 10.82 -26.00
N LEU A 55 8.71 11.71 -25.63
CA LEU A 55 8.24 12.80 -26.48
C LEU A 55 9.38 13.80 -26.77
N LEU A 56 10.10 14.24 -25.75
CA LEU A 56 11.30 15.07 -25.88
C LEU A 56 12.36 14.46 -26.80
N VAL A 57 12.60 13.15 -26.72
CA VAL A 57 13.55 12.45 -27.62
C VAL A 57 13.03 12.44 -29.05
N MET A 58 11.73 12.17 -29.24
CA MET A 58 11.11 12.15 -30.57
C MET A 58 11.19 13.53 -31.26
N PHE A 59 10.83 14.61 -30.55
CA PHE A 59 10.95 15.99 -31.03
C PHE A 59 12.40 16.50 -31.03
N GLY A 60 13.27 15.96 -30.17
CA GLY A 60 14.71 16.22 -30.10
C GLY A 60 15.42 15.79 -31.39
N SER A 61 15.03 14.62 -31.92
CA SER A 61 15.60 14.05 -33.14
C SER A 61 15.27 14.85 -34.41
N THR A 62 14.21 15.67 -34.39
CA THR A 62 13.82 16.57 -35.50
C THR A 62 14.58 17.91 -35.53
N GLY A 63 15.62 18.09 -34.71
CA GLY A 63 16.47 19.29 -34.72
C GLY A 63 16.36 20.20 -33.50
N ALA A 64 15.71 19.75 -32.41
CA ALA A 64 15.69 20.47 -31.14
C ALA A 64 16.93 20.21 -30.25
N ALA A 65 17.83 19.31 -30.69
CA ALA A 65 19.12 19.02 -30.07
C ALA A 65 20.02 20.25 -29.74
N PRO A 66 20.10 21.34 -30.55
CA PRO A 66 20.94 22.47 -30.20
C PRO A 66 20.35 23.34 -29.07
N PHE A 67 19.02 23.39 -28.89
CA PHE A 67 18.40 24.27 -27.89
C PHE A 67 18.49 23.76 -26.45
N VAL A 68 18.68 22.46 -26.26
CA VAL A 68 18.91 21.85 -24.95
C VAL A 68 20.31 22.21 -24.40
N TYR A 69 21.29 22.40 -25.30
CA TYR A 69 22.65 22.78 -24.92
C TYR A 69 22.91 24.30 -24.98
N THR A 70 22.15 25.08 -25.76
CA THR A 70 22.34 26.54 -25.82
C THR A 70 21.73 27.31 -24.65
N LEU A 71 20.91 26.68 -23.81
CA LEU A 71 20.36 27.29 -22.59
C LEU A 71 21.31 27.24 -21.38
N PHE A 72 22.51 26.67 -21.57
CA PHE A 72 23.61 26.64 -20.59
C PHE A 72 24.85 27.33 -21.16
#